data_AF-A0A6J4FDV6-F1
#
_entry.id   AF-A0A6J4FDV6-F1
#
_cell.length_a   1.000
_cell.length_b   1.000
_cell.length_c   1.000
_cell.angle_alpha   90.00
_cell.angle_beta   90.00
_cell.angle_gamma   90.00
#
_symmetry.space_group_name_H-M   'P 1'
#
loop_
_entity.id
_entity.type
_entity.pdbx_description
1 polymer ?
#
loop_
_entity_poly.entity_id
_entity_poly.type
_entity_poly.pdbx_seq_one_letter_code
_entity_poly.pdbx_strand_id
1 'polypeptide(L)' 'MVGYFRQKLVHVRAYTRLRFGHLEHVSAHWRSLPQQLQFNF' A
#
# COMPACT_ATOMS: atom_id res chain seq x y z
N MET A 1 9.47 10.50 26.34
CA MET A 1 8.84 10.43 25.00
C MET A 1 8.80 8.96 24.61
N VAL A 2 7.69 8.26 24.85
CA VAL A 2 7.56 6.83 24.52
C VAL A 2 7.19 6.72 23.03
N GLY A 3 8.16 6.37 22.20
CA GLY A 3 7.93 6.11 20.78
C GLY A 3 7.21 4.79 20.61
N TYR A 4 5.92 4.84 20.25
CA TYR A 4 5.16 3.66 19.87
C TYR A 4 5.69 3.11 18.54
N PHE A 5 6.64 2.17 18.58
CA PHE A 5 6.97 1.33 17.42
C PHE A 5 5.83 0.33 17.20
N ARG A 6 4.67 0.82 16.75
CA ARG A 6 3.61 -0.06 16.23
C ARG A 6 4.12 -0.63 14.91
N GLN A 7 4.54 -1.90 14.92
CA GLN A 7 4.82 -2.65 13.70
C GLN A 7 3.54 -2.64 12.86
N LYS A 8 3.54 -1.84 11.79
CA LYS A 8 2.39 -1.72 10.89
C LYS A 8 2.61 -2.67 9.71
N LEU A 9 1.68 -3.61 9.52
CA LEU A 9 1.70 -4.47 8.35
C LEU A 9 1.45 -3.60 7.10
N VAL A 10 2.39 -3.65 6.17
CA VAL A 10 2.31 -2.99 4.86
C VAL A 10 2.21 -4.08 3.80
N HIS A 11 1.18 -4.00 2.97
CA HIS A 11 1.08 -4.86 1.80
C HIS A 11 1.83 -4.20 0.63
N VAL A 12 2.74 -4.94 0.02
CA VAL A 12 3.55 -4.48 -1.11
C VAL A 12 3.30 -5.39 -2.30
N ARG A 13 3.00 -4.79 -3.47
CA ARG A 13 2.81 -5.55 -4.72
C ARG A 13 3.48 -4.84 -5.89
N ALA A 14 4.34 -5.56 -6.59
CA ALA A 14 4.88 -5.10 -7.86
C ALA A 14 3.82 -5.15 -8.97
N TYR A 15 3.76 -4.12 -9.81
CA TYR A 15 2.90 -4.06 -10.99
C TYR A 15 3.51 -3.16 -12.06
N THR A 16 3.04 -3.31 -13.30
CA THR A 16 3.39 -2.41 -14.40
C THR A 16 2.24 -1.43 -14.63
N ARG A 17 2.56 -0.16 -14.92
CA ARG A 17 1.56 0.86 -15.31
C ARG A 17 2.01 1.58 -16.57
N LEU A 18 1.05 2.04 -17.37
CA LEU A 18 1.32 2.95 -18.47
C LEU A 18 1.15 4.39 -17.98
N ARG A 19 2.18 5.21 -18.17
CA ARG A 19 2.14 6.65 -17.85
C ARG A 19 2.80 7.42 -18.98
N PHE A 20 2.07 8.37 -19.55
CA PHE A 20 2.52 9.16 -20.71
C PHE A 20 3.07 8.31 -21.87
N GLY A 21 2.45 7.15 -22.14
CA GLY A 21 2.88 6.25 -23.21
C GLY A 21 4.06 5.33 -22.87
N HIS A 22 4.62 5.42 -21.66
CA HIS A 22 5.71 4.58 -21.20
C HIS A 22 5.23 3.52 -20.20
N LEU A 23 5.78 2.31 -20.32
CA LEU A 23 5.54 1.22 -19.37
C LEU A 23 6.52 1.34 -18.19
N GLU A 24 5.99 1.64 -17.01
CA GLU A 24 6.74 1.80 -15.78
C GLU A 24 6.57 0.56 -14.90
N HIS A 25 7.69 0.02 -14.40
CA HIS A 25 7.67 -0.99 -13.33
C HIS A 25 7.62 -0.28 -11.98
N VAL A 26 6.55 -0.51 -11.22
CA VAL A 26 6.26 0.18 -9.98
C VAL A 26 5.88 -0.80 -8.86
N SER A 27 5.91 -0.32 -7.62
CA SER A 27 5.49 -1.08 -6.44
C SER A 27 4.41 -0.33 -5.67
N ALA A 28 3.24 -0.95 -5.53
CA ALA A 28 2.13 -0.44 -4.74
C ALA A 28 2.40 -0.71 -3.26
N HIS A 29 2.31 0.33 -2.44
CA HIS A 29 2.45 0.25 -1.00
C HIS A 29 1.12 0.63 -0.33
N TRP A 30 0.39 -0.35 0.18
CA TRP A 30 -0.81 -0.07 0.96
C TRP A 30 -0.46 -0.02 2.44
N ARG A 31 -0.65 1.17 3.02
CA ARG A 31 -0.43 1.43 4.45
C ARG A 31 -1.52 0.87 5.36
N SER A 32 -2.59 0.32 4.80
CA SER A 32 -3.67 -0.38 5.49
C SER A 32 -4.03 -1.60 4.65
N LEU A 33 -4.26 -2.76 5.27
CA LEU A 33 -4.75 -3.92 4.52
C LEU A 33 -6.11 -3.57 3.88
N PRO A 34 -6.46 -4.09 2.68
CA PRO A 34 -7.75 -3.80 2.06
C PRO A 34 -8.95 -4.08 2.97
N GLN A 35 -8.83 -5.10 3.84
CA GLN A 35 -9.83 -5.46 4.86
C GLN A 35 -10.04 -4.39 5.95
N GLN A 36 -9.09 -3.48 6.15
CA GLN A 36 -9.21 -2.38 7.12
C GLN A 36 -10.13 -1.26 6.65
N LEU A 37 -10.58 -1.29 5.39
CA LEU A 37 -11.60 -0.41 4.81
C LEU A 37 -12.98 -1.08 4.75
N GLN A 38 -13.19 -2.22 5.43
CA GLN A 38 -14.54 -2.73 5.63
C GLN A 38 -15.35 -1.73 6.44
N PHE A 39 -16.25 -1.03 5.76
CA PHE A 39 -17.34 -0.34 6.42
C PHE A 39 -18.36 -1.40 6.83
N ASN A 40 -18.41 -1.69 8.13
CA ASN A 40 -19.50 -2.46 8.71
C ASN A 40 -20.68 -1.48 8.83
N PHE A 41 -21.63 -1.57 7.90
CA PHE A 41 -22.91 -0.89 8.01
C PHE A 41 -23.80 -1.65 9.00
#